data_AF-A0AAW2W052-F1
#
_entry.id   AF-A0AAW2W052-F1
#
_cell.length_a   1.000
_cell.length_b   1.000
_cell.length_c   1.000
_cell.angle_alpha   90.00
_cell.angle_beta   90.00
_cell.angle_gamma   90.00
#
_symmetry.space_group_name_H-M   'P 1'
#
loop_
_entity.id
_entity.type
_entity.pdbx_description
1 polymer ?
#
loop_
_entity_poly.entity_id
_entity_poly.type
_entity_poly.pdbx_seq_one_letter_code
_entity_poly.pdbx_strand_id
1 'polypeptide(L)' 'MSCVLTISFSLMLDGSNFGFLRPKRGLRQGDPLSPYLFLICVKVFSHLVQQEEARGVLQWLVVSRT' A
#
# COMPACT_ATOMS: atom_id res chain seq x y z
N MET A 1 11.17 -19.21 -3.32
CA MET A 1 10.35 -18.06 -2.89
C MET A 1 10.89 -16.82 -3.59
N SER A 2 10.29 -16.45 -4.72
CA SER A 2 10.69 -15.28 -5.50
C SER A 2 10.00 -14.03 -4.94
N CYS A 3 10.73 -13.20 -4.22
CA CYS A 3 10.21 -11.94 -3.69
C CYS A 3 10.07 -10.91 -4.83
N VAL A 4 8.96 -10.16 -4.84
CA VAL A 4 8.83 -8.97 -5.71
C VAL A 4 9.80 -7.92 -5.18
N LEU A 5 10.95 -7.77 -5.82
CA LEU A 5 12.00 -6.86 -5.36
C LEU A 5 12.47 -5.90 -6.44
N THR A 6 12.54 -4.64 -6.03
CA THR A 6 13.30 -3.53 -6.61
C THR A 6 12.90 -3.11 -8.02
N ILE A 7 11.89 -2.26 -8.09
CA ILE A 7 11.66 -1.40 -9.26
C ILE A 7 12.69 -0.26 -9.24
N SER A 8 13.14 0.19 -10.42
CA SER A 8 13.93 1.41 -10.58
C SER A 8 13.19 2.40 -11.46
N PHE A 9 13.18 3.67 -11.07
CA PHE A 9 12.52 4.75 -11.80
C PHE A 9 13.53 5.81 -12.20
N SER A 10 13.39 6.38 -13.39
CA SER A 10 14.09 7.60 -13.79
C SER A 10 13.15 8.79 -13.61
N LEU A 11 13.61 9.86 -12.98
CA LEU A 11 12.85 11.10 -12.90
C LEU A 11 13.23 12.03 -14.04
N MET A 12 12.22 12.56 -14.73
CA MET A 12 12.40 13.60 -15.73
C MET A 12 11.71 14.86 -15.21
N LEU A 13 12.50 15.90 -14.93
CA LEU A 13 11.99 17.21 -14.51
C LEU A 13 12.47 18.25 -15.52
N ASP A 14 11.55 19.08 -16.01
CA ASP A 14 11.81 20.14 -16.99
C ASP A 14 12.62 19.66 -18.23
N GLY A 15 12.33 18.44 -18.69
CA GLY A 15 12.99 17.83 -19.86
C GLY A 15 14.40 17.28 -19.61
N SER A 16 14.93 17.40 -18.39
CA SER A 16 16.22 16.85 -17.99
C SER A 16 16.06 15.59 -17.12
N ASN A 17 16.93 14.60 -17.33
CA ASN A 17 16.90 13.33 -16.59
C ASN A 17 17.72 13.46 -15.30
N PHE A 18 17.06 13.26 -14.16
CA PHE A 18 17.64 13.36 -12.81
C PHE A 18 18.24 12.05 -12.30
N GLY A 19 18.40 11.05 -13.18
CA GLY A 19 19.01 9.77 -12.84
C GLY A 19 18.02 8.75 -12.28
N PHE A 20 18.54 7.61 -11.82
CA PHE A 20 17.73 6.48 -11.37
C PHE A 20 17.54 6.46 -9.85
N LEU A 21 16.29 6.40 -9.41
CA LEU A 21 15.89 6.16 -8.03
C LEU A 21 15.54 4.70 -7.83
N ARG A 22 16.04 4.12 -6.73
CA ARG A 22 15.64 2.79 -6.24
C ARG A 22 14.73 2.97 -5.02
N PRO A 23 13.40 2.96 -5.18
CA PRO A 23 12.48 2.97 -4.06
C PRO A 23 12.73 1.79 -3.12
N LYS A 24 12.67 2.05 -1.82
CA LYS A 24 12.72 1.01 -0.77
C LYS A 24 11.39 0.29 -0.58
N ARG A 25 10.29 0.89 -1.03
CA ARG A 25 8.90 0.41 -0.88
C ARG A 25 8.08 0.85 -2.08
N GLY A 26 7.00 0.10 -2.36
CA GLY A 26 6.06 0.39 -3.45
C GLY A 26 6.21 -0.59 -4.61
N LEU A 27 5.13 -0.70 -5.38
CA LEU A 27 5.05 -1.45 -6.62
C LEU A 27 5.10 -0.49 -7.80
N ARG A 28 5.34 -1.03 -8.99
CA ARG A 28 5.29 -0.23 -10.21
C ARG A 28 3.85 0.24 -10.43
N GLN A 29 3.68 1.52 -10.77
CA GLN A 29 2.37 2.02 -11.19
C GLN A 29 1.93 1.25 -12.44
N GLY A 30 0.68 0.78 -12.45
CA GLY A 30 0.16 -0.06 -13.54
C GLY A 30 0.64 -1.51 -13.49
N ASP A 31 1.30 -1.95 -12.41
CA ASP A 31 1.65 -3.36 -12.23
C ASP A 31 0.35 -4.19 -12.05
N PRO A 32 0.11 -5.20 -12.90
CA PRO A 32 -1.11 -6.01 -12.86
C PRO A 32 -1.31 -6.76 -11.53
N LEU A 33 -0.26 -6.92 -10.70
CA LEU A 33 -0.36 -7.53 -9.38
C LEU A 33 -0.81 -6.57 -8.28
N SER A 34 -0.67 -5.26 -8.47
CA SER A 34 -1.01 -4.26 -7.45
C SER A 34 -2.45 -4.37 -6.91
N PRO A 35 -3.48 -4.60 -7.75
CA PRO A 35 -4.85 -4.77 -7.28
C PRO A 35 -5.02 -6.01 -6.38
N TYR A 36 -4.37 -7.12 -6.72
CA TYR A 36 -4.44 -8.35 -5.95
C TYR A 36 -3.75 -8.21 -4.58
N LEU A 37 -2.58 -7.56 -4.56
CA LEU A 37 -1.86 -7.29 -3.31
C LEU A 37 -2.65 -6.34 -2.40
N PHE A 38 -3.30 -5.32 -2.98
CA PHE A 38 -4.21 -4.45 -2.23
C PHE A 38 -5.37 -5.24 -1.60
N LEU A 39 -6.03 -6.12 -2.35
CA LEU A 39 -7.13 -6.95 -1.83
C LEU A 39 -6.68 -7.87 -0.68
N ILE A 40 -5.49 -8.46 -0.79
CA ILE A 40 -4.93 -9.29 0.29
C ILE A 40 -4.71 -8.45 1.55
N CYS A 41 -4.09 -7.27 1.43
CA CYS A 41 -3.89 -6.37 2.55
C CYS A 41 -5.21 -5.96 3.22
N VAL A 42 -6.22 -5.58 2.43
CA VAL A 42 -7.53 -5.17 2.96
C VAL A 42 -8.24 -6.34 3.64
N LYS A 43 -8.18 -7.56 3.08
CA LYS A 43 -8.77 -8.75 3.72
C LYS A 43 -8.13 -9.05 5.07
N VAL A 44 -6.80 -9.05 5.13
CA VAL A 44 -6.08 -9.28 6.39
C VAL A 44 -6.38 -8.17 7.39
N PHE A 45 -6.36 -6.91 6.94
CA PHE A 45 -6.69 -5.77 7.79
C PHE A 45 -8.11 -5.86 8.35
N SER A 46 -9.11 -6.15 7.51
CA SER A 46 -10.49 -6.31 7.96
C SER A 46 -10.65 -7.43 8.97
N HIS A 47 -9.91 -8.54 8.81
CA HIS A 47 -9.92 -9.64 9.79
C HIS A 47 -9.32 -9.21 11.13
N LEU A 48 -8.20 -8.48 11.11
CA LEU A 48 -7.58 -7.95 12.33
C LEU A 48 -8.51 -6.97 13.05
N VAL A 49 -9.19 -6.08 12.31
CA VAL A 49 -10.18 -5.16 12.89
C VAL A 49 -11.31 -5.93 13.57
N GLN A 50 -11.90 -6.93 12.90
CA GLN A 50 -12.95 -7.77 13.50
C GLN A 50 -12.47 -8.50 14.75
N GLN A 51 -11.23 -8.96 14.76
CA GLN A 51 -10.64 -9.63 15.92
C GLN A 51 -10.51 -8.68 17.11
N GLU A 52 -10.04 -7.44 16.90
CA GLU A 52 -9.90 -6.46 17.97
C GLU A 52 -11.25 -5.87 18.43
N GLU A 53 -12.22 -5.78 17.53
CA GLU A 53 -13.62 -5.50 17.85
C GLU A 53 -14.20 -6.55 18.80
N ALA A 54 -14.02 -7.85 18.49
CA ALA A 54 -14.48 -8.94 19.34
C ALA A 54 -13.80 -8.96 20.72
N ARG A 55 -12.56 -8.45 20.82
CA ARG A 55 -11.85 -8.27 22.09
C ARG A 55 -12.32 -7.05 22.89
N GLY A 56 -13.14 -6.18 22.30
CA GLY A 56 -13.59 -4.93 22.93
C GLY A 56 -12.48 -3.90 23.12
N VAL A 57 -11.36 -4.01 22.37
CA VAL A 57 -10.20 -3.10 22.49
C VAL A 57 -10.38 -1.86 21.61
N LEU A 58 -11.26 -1.94 20.59
CA LEU A 58 -11.50 -0.82 19.70
C LEU A 58 -12.38 0.25 20.36
N GLN A 59 -11.87 1.47 20.39
CA GLN A 59 -12.64 2.65 20.75
C GLN A 59 -13.35 3.19 19.51
N TRP A 60 -14.67 3.28 19.57
CA TRP A 60 -15.49 3.83 18.49
C TRP A 60 -15.33 5.34 18.41
N LEU A 61 -15.08 5.86 17.21
CA LEU A 61 -15.12 7.29 16.94
C LEU A 61 -16.48 7.62 16.32
N VAL A 62 -17.25 8.53 16.94
CA VAL A 62 -18.48 9.06 16.33
C VAL A 62 -18.08 10.15 15.34
N VAL A 63 -18.35 9.90 14.06
CA VAL A 63 -18.16 10.90 13.01
C VAL A 63 -19.53 11.49 12.66
N SER A 64 -19.74 12.77 12.97
CA SER A 64 -20.91 13.51 12.51
C SER A 64 -20.71 13.99 11.07
N ARG A 65 -21.81 14.13 10.31
CA ARG A 65 -21.77 14.84 9.02
C ARG A 65 -21.93 16.33 9.29
N THR A 66 -20.92 17.12 8.92
CA THR A 66 -20.99 18.59 8.79
C THR A 66 -21.52 18.96 7.41
#